data_AF-A0A944Y0U1-F1
#
_entry.id   AF-A0A944Y0U1-F1
#
_cell.length_a   1.000
_cell.length_b   1.000
_cell.length_c   1.000
_cell.angle_alpha   90.00
_cell.angle_beta   90.00
_cell.angle_gamma   90.00
#
_symmetry.space_group_name_H-M   'P 1'
#
loop_
_entity.id
_entity.type
_entity.pdbx_description
1 polymer ?
#
loop_
_entity_poly.entity_id
_entity_poly.type
_entity_poly.pdbx_seq_one_letter_code
_entity_poly.pdbx_strand_id
1 'polypeptide(L)'
;MTFRFGINSAPVVAGVIGISKFHYDLWGDTVNIASRMESYSEESRLHISQGRHDLIKDEFGCVSRGMTDIKGKGLMQTWFVERVCTA
;
A
#
# COMPACT_ATOMS: atom_id res chain seq x y z
N MET A 1 3.50 4.29 21.32
CA MET A 1 3.08 3.20 20.42
C MET A 1 3.21 3.75 19.01
N THR A 2 4.03 3.12 18.16
CA THR A 2 4.30 3.57 16.78
C THR A 2 3.57 2.63 15.82
N PHE A 3 2.95 3.19 14.79
CA PHE A 3 2.19 2.43 13.79
C PHE A 3 2.86 2.57 12.43
N ARG A 4 2.83 1.52 11.61
CA ARG A 4 3.24 1.57 10.21
C ARG A 4 2.02 1.36 9.33
N PHE A 5 2.01 2.06 8.20
CA PHE A 5 0.88 2.04 7.27
C PHE A 5 1.39 1.81 5.85
N GLY A 6 0.69 0.96 5.12
CA GLY A 6 0.96 0.63 3.73
C GLY A 6 -0.31 0.56 2.91
N ILE A 7 -0.36 1.27 1.78
CA ILE A 7 -1.52 1.26 0.89
C ILE A 7 -1.09 0.97 -0.55
N ASN A 8 -1.89 0.15 -1.22
CA ASN A 8 -1.79 -0.12 -2.64
C ASN A 8 -3.20 -0.24 -3.25
N SER A 9 -3.34 0.08 -4.53
CA SER A 9 -4.60 -0.06 -5.27
C SER A 9 -4.35 -0.76 -6.59
N ALA A 10 -4.99 -1.91 -6.77
CA ALA A 10 -4.99 -2.73 -7.98
C ALA A 10 -6.08 -3.81 -7.86
N PRO A 11 -6.41 -4.55 -8.94
CA PRO A 11 -7.37 -5.66 -8.87
C PRO A 11 -6.99 -6.70 -7.81
N VAL A 12 -7.98 -7.27 -7.14
CA VAL A 12 -7.80 -8.24 -6.05
C VAL A 12 -8.88 -9.32 -6.13
N VAL A 13 -8.58 -10.51 -5.60
CA VAL A 13 -9.55 -11.60 -5.48
C VAL A 13 -10.11 -11.61 -4.07
N ALA A 14 -11.43 -11.72 -3.95
CA ALA A 14 -12.11 -11.84 -2.66
C ALA A 14 -12.94 -13.12 -2.62
N GLY A 15 -13.16 -13.67 -1.42
CA GLY A 15 -13.98 -14.86 -1.27
C GLY A 15 -14.21 -15.23 0.19
N VAL A 16 -15.06 -16.25 0.38
CA VAL A 16 -15.30 -16.85 1.69
C VAL A 16 -14.57 -18.17 1.77
N ILE A 17 -13.73 -18.33 2.80
CA ILE A 17 -13.02 -19.58 3.10
C ILE A 17 -13.63 -20.25 4.34
N GLY A 18 -13.68 -21.57 4.30
CA GLY A 18 -14.10 -22.41 5.41
C GLY A 18 -15.46 -23.04 5.19
N ILE A 19 -15.64 -24.26 5.72
CA ILE A 19 -16.89 -25.03 5.58
C ILE A 19 -17.75 -24.89 6.85
N SER A 20 -17.12 -24.73 8.02
CA SER A 20 -17.78 -24.62 9.33
C SER A 20 -17.59 -23.25 10.02
N LYS A 21 -16.49 -22.56 9.72
CA LYS A 21 -16.21 -21.19 10.19
C LYS A 21 -15.85 -20.33 8.99
N PHE A 22 -16.85 -19.67 8.44
CA PHE A 22 -16.72 -18.81 7.27
C PHE A 22 -15.92 -17.55 7.61
N HIS A 23 -14.87 -17.30 6.83
CA HIS A 23 -14.10 -16.06 6.87
C HIS A 23 -14.11 -15.44 5.48
N TYR A 24 -14.60 -14.20 5.37
CA TYR A 24 -14.43 -13.42 4.15
C TYR A 24 -13.06 -12.76 4.17
N ASP A 25 -12.30 -12.91 3.10
CA ASP A 25 -10.93 -12.41 3.03
C ASP A 25 -10.50 -12.12 1.58
N LEU A 26 -9.38 -11.40 1.44
CA LEU A 26 -8.85 -10.83 0.20
C LEU A 26 -7.45 -11.37 -0.07
N TRP A 27 -7.21 -11.85 -1.29
CA TRP A 27 -5.90 -12.38 -1.70
C TRP A 27 -5.46 -11.85 -3.06
N GLY A 28 -4.16 -12.01 -3.31
CA GLY A 28 -3.54 -11.70 -4.59
C GLY A 28 -2.34 -10.77 -4.45
N ASP A 29 -1.83 -10.35 -5.59
CA ASP A 29 -0.61 -9.55 -5.63
C ASP A 29 -0.77 -8.16 -4.99
N THR A 30 -1.96 -7.58 -5.15
CA THR A 30 -2.31 -6.26 -4.60
C THR A 30 -2.16 -6.20 -3.08
N VAL A 31 -2.66 -7.21 -2.36
CA VAL A 31 -2.56 -7.29 -0.89
C VAL A 31 -1.14 -7.56 -0.44
N ASN A 32 -0.37 -8.34 -1.21
CA ASN A 32 1.05 -8.57 -0.95
C ASN A 32 1.84 -7.27 -1.06
N ILE A 33 1.61 -6.47 -2.12
CA ILE A 33 2.26 -5.16 -2.28
C ILE A 33 1.85 -4.21 -1.15
N ALA A 34 0.56 -4.15 -0.78
CA ALA A 34 0.12 -3.32 0.35
C ALA A 34 0.83 -3.71 1.66
N SER A 35 0.94 -5.02 1.93
CA SER A 35 1.71 -5.55 3.06
C SER A 35 3.19 -5.16 2.97
N ARG A 36 3.81 -5.17 1.78
CA ARG A 36 5.18 -4.66 1.61
C ARG A 36 5.28 -3.17 1.88
N MET A 37 4.33 -2.35 1.43
CA MET A 37 4.35 -0.92 1.76
C MET A 37 4.31 -0.71 3.27
N GLU A 38 3.54 -1.49 4.04
CA GLU A 38 3.55 -1.39 5.51
C GLU A 38 4.90 -1.82 6.08
N SER A 39 5.39 -3.00 5.67
CA SER A 39 6.59 -3.60 6.28
C SER A 39 7.86 -2.83 5.99
N TYR A 40 7.92 -2.14 4.84
CA TYR A 40 9.04 -1.25 4.49
C TYR A 40 8.78 0.21 4.88
N SER A 41 7.63 0.54 5.49
CA SER A 41 7.32 1.90 5.91
C SER A 41 8.18 2.34 7.10
N GLU A 42 8.30 3.65 7.24
CA GLU A 42 8.82 4.29 8.44
C GLU A 42 7.69 4.47 9.46
N GLU A 43 8.06 4.56 10.74
CA GLU A 43 7.09 4.75 11.81
C GLU A 43 6.25 6.01 11.62
N SER A 44 4.94 5.87 11.80
CA SER A 44 3.94 6.94 11.69
C SER A 44 3.87 7.62 10.31
N ARG A 45 4.41 6.98 9.27
CA ARG A 45 4.31 7.47 7.88
C ARG A 45 3.44 6.54 7.04
N LEU A 46 2.70 7.15 6.11
CA LEU A 46 1.85 6.44 5.16
C LEU A 46 2.64 6.15 3.88
N HIS A 47 3.05 4.89 3.70
CA HIS A 47 3.81 4.44 2.54
C HIS A 47 2.86 3.91 1.45
N ILE A 48 3.06 4.32 0.21
CA ILE A 48 2.21 3.97 -0.92
C ILE A 48 3.01 3.54 -2.15
N SER A 49 2.39 2.69 -2.97
CA SER A 49 2.92 2.31 -4.28
C SER A 49 2.75 3.43 -5.31
N GLN A 50 3.49 3.36 -6.43
CA GLN A 50 3.32 4.25 -7.59
C GLN A 50 1.86 4.26 -8.10
N GLY A 51 1.23 3.10 -8.26
CA GLY A 51 -0.13 3.02 -8.78
C GLY A 51 -1.15 3.71 -7.88
N ARG A 52 -0.94 3.68 -6.55
CA ARG A 52 -1.76 4.45 -5.62
C ARG A 52 -1.49 5.95 -5.77
N HIS A 53 -0.22 6.36 -5.81
CA HIS A 53 0.18 7.75 -5.98
C HIS A 53 -0.47 8.41 -7.20
N ASP A 54 -0.46 7.72 -8.35
CA ASP A 54 -1.01 8.26 -9.59
C ASP A 54 -2.50 8.56 -9.53
N LEU A 55 -3.23 7.91 -8.61
CA LEU A 55 -4.65 8.13 -8.37
C LEU A 55 -4.95 9.27 -7.39
N ILE A 56 -3.98 9.74 -6.59
CA ILE A 56 -4.22 10.75 -5.53
C ILE A 56 -3.26 11.94 -5.54
N LYS A 57 -2.27 11.96 -6.43
CA LYS A 57 -1.28 13.03 -6.53
C LYS A 57 -1.89 14.43 -6.67
N ASP A 58 -3.11 14.53 -7.19
CA ASP A 58 -3.82 15.80 -7.38
C ASP A 58 -4.54 16.28 -6.11
N GLU A 59 -4.80 15.37 -5.15
CA GLU A 59 -5.52 15.65 -3.90
C GLU A 59 -4.59 15.65 -2.66
N PHE A 60 -3.45 14.97 -2.75
CA PHE A 60 -2.53 14.76 -1.63
C PHE A 60 -1.09 15.10 -2.00
N GLY A 61 -0.40 15.81 -1.11
CA GLY A 61 1.03 16.04 -1.21
C GLY A 61 1.79 14.75 -0.93
N CYS A 62 2.50 14.27 -1.95
CA CYS A 62 3.29 13.04 -1.88
C CYS A 62 4.78 13.33 -2.09
N VAL A 63 5.64 12.65 -1.32
CA VAL A 63 7.09 12.73 -1.43
C VAL A 63 7.65 11.41 -1.93
N SER A 64 8.45 11.47 -2.98
CA SER A 64 9.11 10.30 -3.57
C SER A 64 10.14 9.73 -2.58
N ARG A 65 10.10 8.42 -2.38
CA ARG A 65 11.15 7.66 -1.68
C ARG A 65 12.22 7.13 -2.64
N GLY A 66 12.04 7.35 -3.95
CA GLY A 66 12.84 6.75 -5.00
C GLY A 66 12.56 5.25 -5.21
N MET A 67 13.49 4.59 -5.89
CA MET A 67 13.42 3.16 -6.17
C MET A 67 13.76 2.35 -4.92
N THR A 68 12.80 1.55 -4.47
CA THR A 68 12.94 0.64 -3.31
C THR A 68 12.91 -0.79 -3.79
N ASP A 69 13.84 -1.64 -3.33
CA ASP A 69 13.83 -3.07 -3.64
C ASP A 69 12.77 -3.79 -2.79
N ILE A 70 11.71 -4.24 -3.46
CA ILE A 70 10.57 -4.90 -2.84
C ILE A 70 10.63 -6.39 -3.15
N LYS A 71 10.66 -7.21 -2.09
CA LYS A 71 10.71 -8.68 -2.20
C LYS A 71 9.64 -9.22 -3.15
N GLY A 72 10.08 -9.90 -4.21
CA GLY A 72 9.21 -10.51 -5.23
C GLY A 72 8.70 -9.55 -6.31
N LYS A 73 9.11 -8.28 -6.27
CA LYS A 73 8.80 -7.26 -7.28
C LYS A 73 10.04 -6.62 -7.90
N GLY A 74 11.16 -6.64 -7.17
CA GLY A 74 12.36 -5.91 -7.55
C GLY A 74 12.23 -4.43 -7.24
N LEU A 75 12.92 -3.59 -8.01
CA LEU A 75 12.90 -2.15 -7.83
C LEU A 75 11.53 -1.55 -8.19
N MET A 76 10.92 -0.89 -7.21
CA MET A 76 9.66 -0.18 -7.37
C MET A 76 9.81 1.26 -6.90
N GLN A 77 9.28 2.19 -7.69
CA GLN A 77 9.11 3.57 -7.24
C GLN A 77 8.00 3.63 -6.16
N THR A 78 8.31 4.24 -5.01
CA THR A 78 7.36 4.36 -3.89
C THR A 78 7.33 5.77 -3.31
N TRP A 79 6.29 6.06 -2.52
CA TRP A 79 6.01 7.42 -2.05
C TRP A 79 5.50 7.42 -0.61
N PHE A 80 5.73 8.53 0.09
CA PHE A 80 5.06 8.85 1.35
C PHE A 80 4.02 9.93 1.13
N VAL A 81 2.86 9.79 1.78
CA VAL A 81 1.85 10.84 1.84
C VAL A 81 2.14 11.75 3.03
N GLU A 82 2.19 13.06 2.82
CA GLU A 82 2.55 14.04 3.87
C GLU A 82 1.42 14.99 4.24
N ARG A 83 0.61 15.43 3.27
CA ARG A 83 -0.45 16.40 3.53
C ARG A 83 -1.66 16.18 2.63
N VAL A 84 -2.83 16.55 3.15
CA VAL A 84 -4.00 16.79 2.32
C VAL A 84 -3.82 18.15 1.67
N CYS A 85 -3.94 18.24 0.34
CA CYS A 85 -4.00 19.52 -0.34
C CYS A 85 -5.41 20.08 -0.14
N THR A 86 -5.64 20.77 0.97
CA THR A 86 -6.87 21.56 1.11
C THR A 86 -6.79 22.71 0.10
N ALA A 87 -7.75 22.75 -0.83
CA ALA A 87 -7.93 23.85 -1.77
C ALA A 87 -8.16 25.19 -1.03
#